data_AF-A0A9E1XWN7-F1
#
_entry.id   AF-A0A9E1XWN7-F1
#
_cell.length_a   1.000
_cell.length_b   1.000
_cell.length_c   1.000
_cell.angle_alpha   90.00
_cell.angle_beta   90.00
_cell.angle_gamma   90.00
#
_symmetry.space_group_name_H-M   'P 1'
#
loop_
_entity.id
_entity.type
_entity.pdbx_description
1 polymer ?
#
loop_
_entity_poly.entity_id
_entity_poly.type
_entity_poly.pdbx_seq_one_letter_code
_entity_poly.pdbx_strand_id
1 'polypeptide(L)'
;MDSSVQTNTSEQDLISALSESLSGDTLNLCDKNIELFATQLFEGINIFNKYGTLETFRKRAIAALGGLVSNTKLGEDRRKEAIQKLREVTFSDNVAASEQALAEFVGLIGTFREIVSNTALIGDLRCEAIFSLIAVASHDNEAARTKVLTAFETLIGTFITNIQVLLEALSSSTVSAA
;
A
#
# COMPACT_ATOMS: atom_id res chain seq x y z
N MET A 1 20.64 9.97 37.93
CA MET A 1 20.95 11.05 36.98
C MET A 1 22.19 10.59 36.23
N ASP A 2 22.21 10.24 34.95
CA ASP A 2 21.21 10.28 33.89
C ASP A 2 21.62 9.19 32.89
N SER A 3 20.74 8.22 32.63
CA SER A 3 20.96 7.17 31.62
C SER A 3 20.05 7.34 30.40
N SER A 4 19.49 8.54 30.22
CA SER A 4 18.43 8.85 29.24
C SER A 4 18.93 9.60 28.00
N VAL A 5 20.23 9.90 27.89
CA VAL A 5 20.77 10.78 26.83
C VAL A 5 21.44 9.99 25.69
N GLN A 6 21.89 8.76 25.91
CA GLN A 6 22.69 8.01 24.92
C GLN A 6 21.89 7.24 23.87
N THR A 7 20.59 6.98 24.06
CA THR A 7 19.75 6.25 23.09
C THR A 7 19.21 7.14 21.96
N ASN A 8 18.95 8.42 22.26
CA ASN A 8 18.37 9.34 21.28
C ASN A 8 19.33 9.71 20.14
N THR A 9 20.64 9.70 20.36
CA THR A 9 21.63 10.12 19.34
C THR A 9 21.74 9.09 18.22
N SER A 10 21.88 7.79 18.55
CA SER A 10 21.97 6.73 17.55
C SER A 10 20.69 6.56 16.72
N GLU A 11 19.53 6.85 17.32
CA GLU A 11 18.23 6.73 16.64
C GLU A 11 17.96 7.94 15.72
N GLN A 12 18.34 9.16 16.13
CA GLN A 12 18.30 10.34 15.26
C GLN A 12 19.29 10.22 14.09
N ASP A 13 20.45 9.62 14.30
CA ASP A 13 21.43 9.35 13.24
C ASP A 13 20.87 8.34 12.23
N LEU A 14 20.17 7.29 12.69
CA LEU A 14 19.47 6.34 11.82
C LEU A 14 18.33 7.02 11.03
N ILE A 15 17.51 7.84 11.68
CA ILE A 15 16.43 8.58 10.99
C ILE A 15 17.01 9.56 9.96
N SER A 16 18.16 10.18 10.25
CA SER A 16 18.84 11.09 9.33
C SER A 16 19.40 10.34 8.11
N ALA A 17 20.07 9.21 8.31
CA ALA A 17 20.59 8.36 7.24
C ALA A 17 19.46 7.81 6.34
N LEU A 18 18.33 7.42 6.93
CA LEU A 18 17.14 6.99 6.18
C LEU A 18 16.48 8.16 5.46
N SER A 19 16.43 9.35 6.07
CA SER A 19 15.88 10.57 5.46
C SER A 19 16.69 11.00 4.23
N GLU A 20 18.01 10.87 4.28
CA GLU A 20 18.92 11.10 3.15
C GLU A 20 18.71 10.05 2.05
N SER A 21 18.60 8.77 2.42
CA SER A 21 18.32 7.68 1.48
C SER A 21 16.97 7.84 0.77
N LEU A 22 16.00 8.49 1.44
CA LEU A 22 14.69 8.85 0.89
C LEU A 22 14.66 10.19 0.14
N SER A 23 15.76 10.96 0.16
CA SER A 23 15.84 12.31 -0.43
C SER A 23 16.32 12.37 -1.87
N GLY A 24 16.87 11.27 -2.40
CA GLY A 24 17.32 11.20 -3.78
C GLY A 24 16.14 11.03 -4.74
N ASP A 25 16.19 11.71 -5.89
CA ASP A 25 15.31 11.55 -7.08
C ASP A 25 15.37 10.13 -7.72
N THR A 26 15.64 9.11 -6.93
CA THR A 26 15.97 7.76 -7.39
C THR A 26 14.90 6.78 -6.90
N LEU A 27 13.70 6.88 -7.46
CA LEU A 27 12.82 5.72 -7.63
C LEU A 27 13.10 5.01 -8.97
N ASN A 28 14.33 5.09 -9.46
CA ASN A 28 14.86 4.26 -10.55
C ASN A 28 15.91 3.29 -9.98
N LEU A 29 15.55 2.61 -8.90
CA LEU A 29 16.39 1.59 -8.27
C LEU A 29 16.28 0.30 -9.10
N CYS A 30 17.41 -0.34 -9.39
CA CYS A 30 17.41 -1.70 -9.92
C CYS A 30 16.92 -2.69 -8.84
N ASP A 31 16.49 -3.89 -9.23
CA ASP A 31 15.75 -4.82 -8.37
C ASP A 31 16.43 -5.12 -7.01
N LYS A 32 17.77 -5.24 -6.98
CA LYS A 32 18.53 -5.43 -5.71
C LYS A 32 18.52 -4.21 -4.80
N ASN A 33 18.49 -3.01 -5.37
CA ASN A 33 18.49 -1.78 -4.58
C ASN A 33 17.09 -1.46 -4.04
N ILE A 34 16.02 -1.93 -4.70
CA ILE A 34 14.64 -1.80 -4.21
C ILE A 34 14.43 -2.66 -2.95
N GLU A 35 14.90 -3.90 -2.92
CA GLU A 35 14.72 -4.80 -1.75
C GLU A 35 15.46 -4.30 -0.50
N LEU A 36 16.70 -3.82 -0.67
CA LEU A 36 17.47 -3.24 0.43
C LEU A 36 16.78 -1.98 0.96
N PHE A 37 16.32 -1.12 0.05
CA PHE A 37 15.57 0.09 0.39
C PHE A 37 14.27 -0.22 1.13
N ALA A 38 13.48 -1.21 0.68
CA ALA A 38 12.25 -1.61 1.35
C ALA A 38 12.52 -2.09 2.78
N THR A 39 13.56 -2.91 2.97
CA THR A 39 13.98 -3.39 4.29
C THR A 39 14.34 -2.23 5.22
N GLN A 40 15.18 -1.31 4.76
CA GLN A 40 15.59 -0.13 5.52
C GLN A 40 14.40 0.79 5.85
N LEU A 41 13.47 0.95 4.91
CA LEU A 41 12.25 1.72 5.10
C LEU A 41 11.36 1.09 6.20
N PHE A 42 11.16 -0.23 6.18
CA PHE A 42 10.34 -0.91 7.18
C PHE A 42 10.95 -0.84 8.58
N GLU A 43 12.26 -1.01 8.70
CA GLU A 43 12.99 -0.80 9.96
C GLU A 43 12.84 0.64 10.47
N GLY A 44 12.99 1.62 9.56
CA GLY A 44 12.82 3.04 9.85
C GLY A 44 11.42 3.42 10.35
N ILE A 45 10.38 2.86 9.73
CA ILE A 45 8.98 3.10 10.12
C ILE A 45 8.68 2.54 11.51
N ASN A 46 9.20 1.36 11.85
CA ASN A 46 9.03 0.78 13.18
C ASN A 46 9.66 1.67 14.26
N ILE A 47 10.81 2.29 13.98
CA ILE A 47 11.46 3.27 14.88
C ILE A 47 10.62 4.56 14.96
N PHE A 48 10.11 5.06 13.83
CA PHE A 48 9.27 6.26 13.81
C PHE A 48 7.99 6.12 14.64
N ASN A 49 7.26 5.01 14.49
CA ASN A 49 6.03 4.75 15.23
C ASN A 49 6.25 4.76 16.76
N LYS A 50 7.48 4.52 17.20
CA LYS A 50 7.87 4.51 18.62
C LYS A 50 8.25 5.89 19.18
N TYR A 51 8.78 6.80 18.35
CA TYR A 51 9.44 8.03 18.84
C TYR A 51 9.05 9.35 18.16
N GLY A 52 8.17 9.32 17.14
CA GLY A 52 7.33 10.45 16.72
C GLY A 52 7.99 11.74 16.20
N THR A 53 9.29 11.75 15.85
CA THR A 53 10.06 13.02 15.89
C THR A 53 10.38 13.75 14.58
N LEU A 54 10.02 13.27 13.37
CA LEU A 54 10.32 14.01 12.12
C LEU A 54 9.17 13.98 11.11
N GLU A 55 8.43 15.09 10.99
CA GLU A 55 7.33 15.25 10.02
C GLU A 55 7.77 15.00 8.58
N THR A 56 8.95 15.51 8.18
CA THR A 56 9.50 15.32 6.83
C THR A 56 9.83 13.84 6.56
N PHE A 57 10.43 13.16 7.54
CA PHE A 57 10.72 11.73 7.43
C PHE A 57 9.43 10.92 7.30
N ARG A 58 8.45 11.17 8.17
CA ARG A 58 7.12 10.58 8.09
C ARG A 58 6.51 10.76 6.71
N LYS A 59 6.55 11.99 6.18
CA LYS A 59 5.96 12.29 4.89
C LYS A 59 6.58 11.46 3.77
N ARG A 60 7.91 11.36 3.76
CA ARG A 60 8.65 10.58 2.78
C ARG A 60 8.45 9.08 2.97
N ALA A 61 8.40 8.59 4.20
CA ALA A 61 8.21 7.17 4.49
C ALA A 61 6.84 6.68 4.03
N ILE A 62 5.77 7.46 4.29
CA ILE A 62 4.41 7.15 3.80
C ILE A 62 4.37 7.15 2.27
N ALA A 63 4.95 8.16 1.62
CA ALA A 63 5.02 8.19 0.15
C ALA A 63 5.84 7.01 -0.42
N ALA A 64 6.94 6.64 0.23
CA ALA A 64 7.77 5.50 -0.17
C ALA A 64 7.01 4.18 -0.05
N LEU A 65 6.21 3.99 1.01
CA LEU A 65 5.30 2.84 1.11
C LEU A 65 4.34 2.79 -0.08
N GLY A 66 3.70 3.90 -0.45
CA GLY A 66 2.83 3.95 -1.62
C GLY A 66 3.54 3.62 -2.93
N GLY A 67 4.78 4.10 -3.08
CA GLY A 67 5.67 3.72 -4.17
C GLY A 67 5.95 2.22 -4.23
N LEU A 68 6.22 1.57 -3.09
CA LEU A 68 6.44 0.12 -3.02
C LEU A 68 5.18 -0.67 -3.40
N VAL A 69 3.99 -0.25 -2.94
CA VAL A 69 2.71 -0.90 -3.31
C VAL A 69 2.50 -0.91 -4.82
N SER A 70 2.80 0.20 -5.48
CA SER A 70 2.61 0.37 -6.93
C SER A 70 3.74 -0.24 -7.78
N ASN A 71 4.83 -0.70 -7.16
CA ASN A 71 5.97 -1.24 -7.90
C ASN A 71 5.76 -2.71 -8.28
N THR A 72 5.43 -2.97 -9.54
CA THR A 72 5.18 -4.32 -10.07
C THR A 72 6.44 -5.19 -10.20
N LYS A 73 7.64 -4.61 -10.10
CA LYS A 73 8.91 -5.35 -10.07
C LYS A 73 9.22 -5.93 -8.69
N LEU A 74 8.57 -5.40 -7.65
CA LEU A 74 8.72 -5.87 -6.29
C LEU A 74 7.93 -7.17 -6.11
N GLY A 75 8.50 -8.13 -5.38
CA GLY A 75 7.81 -9.39 -5.07
C GLY A 75 6.50 -9.16 -4.31
N GLU A 76 5.54 -10.07 -4.48
CA GLU A 76 4.20 -9.94 -3.88
C GLU A 76 4.25 -9.77 -2.36
N ASP A 77 5.12 -10.51 -1.68
CA ASP A 77 5.26 -10.44 -0.22
C ASP A 77 5.69 -9.06 0.28
N ARG A 78 6.57 -8.39 -0.45
CA ARG A 78 7.05 -7.06 -0.09
C ARG A 78 6.03 -5.97 -0.39
N ARG A 79 5.31 -6.11 -1.50
CA ARG A 79 4.15 -5.25 -1.80
C ARG A 79 3.07 -5.42 -0.73
N LYS A 80 2.80 -6.66 -0.30
CA LYS A 80 1.87 -6.98 0.79
C LYS A 80 2.31 -6.33 2.10
N GLU A 81 3.57 -6.48 2.48
CA GLU A 81 4.15 -5.84 3.67
C GLU A 81 4.01 -4.31 3.61
N ALA A 82 4.25 -3.69 2.45
CA ALA A 82 4.04 -2.26 2.26
C ALA A 82 2.56 -1.84 2.44
N ILE A 83 1.61 -2.62 1.93
CA ILE A 83 0.17 -2.38 2.16
C ILE A 83 -0.17 -2.47 3.64
N GLN A 84 0.33 -3.50 4.33
CA GLN A 84 0.08 -3.71 5.76
C GLN A 84 0.62 -2.54 6.59
N LYS A 85 1.87 -2.14 6.34
CA LYS A 85 2.51 -1.01 7.04
C LYS A 85 1.80 0.30 6.76
N LEU A 86 1.39 0.54 5.52
CA LEU A 86 0.63 1.74 5.20
C LEU A 86 -0.70 1.74 5.96
N ARG A 87 -1.39 0.60 6.01
CA ARG A 87 -2.66 0.47 6.75
C ARG A 87 -2.48 0.70 8.23
N GLU A 88 -1.45 0.13 8.85
CA GLU A 88 -1.12 0.37 10.26
C GLU A 88 -0.98 1.87 10.55
N VAL A 89 -0.31 2.63 9.67
CA VAL A 89 -0.15 4.08 9.84
C VAL A 89 -1.48 4.82 9.66
N THR A 90 -2.29 4.44 8.68
CA THR A 90 -3.62 5.04 8.42
C THR A 90 -4.55 4.94 9.61
N PHE A 91 -4.50 3.84 10.36
CA PHE A 91 -5.36 3.61 11.52
C PHE A 91 -4.61 3.79 12.85
N SER A 92 -3.51 4.55 12.84
CA SER A 92 -2.77 4.91 14.06
C SER A 92 -3.40 6.09 14.80
N ASP A 93 -3.13 6.22 16.10
CA ASP A 93 -3.60 7.35 16.94
C ASP A 93 -2.93 8.69 16.56
N ASN A 94 -1.89 8.67 15.73
CA ASN A 94 -1.24 9.90 15.25
C ASN A 94 -2.05 10.49 14.11
N VAL A 95 -2.97 11.41 14.41
CA VAL A 95 -3.88 12.05 13.46
C VAL A 95 -3.17 12.55 12.19
N ALA A 96 -2.04 13.26 12.33
CA ALA A 96 -1.32 13.78 11.17
C ALA A 96 -0.66 12.69 10.31
N ALA A 97 -0.25 11.57 10.90
CA ALA A 97 0.24 10.41 10.16
C ALA A 97 -0.91 9.65 9.47
N SER A 98 -2.01 9.47 10.20
CA SER A 98 -3.24 8.83 9.74
C SER A 98 -3.82 9.55 8.52
N GLU A 99 -4.01 10.87 8.59
CA GLU A 99 -4.53 11.68 7.48
C GLU A 99 -3.65 11.60 6.24
N GLN A 100 -2.33 11.63 6.43
CA GLN A 100 -1.40 11.53 5.31
C GLN A 100 -1.41 10.14 4.68
N ALA A 101 -1.38 9.08 5.49
CA ALA A 101 -1.42 7.72 4.99
C ALA A 101 -2.78 7.42 4.33
N LEU A 102 -3.88 8.00 4.82
CA LEU A 102 -5.18 7.93 4.17
C LEU A 102 -5.16 8.57 2.79
N ALA A 103 -4.54 9.74 2.64
CA ALA A 103 -4.37 10.38 1.34
C ALA A 103 -3.60 9.49 0.35
N GLU A 104 -2.54 8.83 0.82
CA GLU A 104 -1.76 7.86 0.03
C GLU A 104 -2.63 6.64 -0.35
N PHE A 105 -3.39 6.07 0.60
CA PHE A 105 -4.35 4.98 0.33
C PHE A 105 -5.34 5.33 -0.77
N VAL A 106 -5.89 6.54 -0.70
CA VAL A 106 -6.84 7.03 -1.69
C VAL A 106 -6.18 7.15 -3.07
N GLY A 107 -4.91 7.55 -3.13
CA GLY A 107 -4.10 7.53 -4.35
C GLY A 107 -3.90 6.12 -4.92
N LEU A 108 -3.82 5.11 -4.06
CA LEU A 108 -3.58 3.71 -4.42
C LEU A 108 -4.85 2.93 -4.80
N ILE A 109 -6.06 3.51 -4.73
CA ILE A 109 -7.31 2.80 -5.06
C ILE A 109 -7.26 2.17 -6.45
N GLY A 110 -6.69 2.87 -7.44
CA GLY A 110 -6.48 2.32 -8.78
C GLY A 110 -5.58 1.09 -8.78
N THR A 111 -4.44 1.18 -8.09
CA THR A 111 -3.48 0.08 -7.91
C THR A 111 -4.13 -1.11 -7.20
N PHE A 112 -4.91 -0.89 -6.14
CA PHE A 112 -5.63 -1.98 -5.46
C PHE A 112 -6.65 -2.63 -6.38
N ARG A 113 -7.39 -1.84 -7.16
CA ARG A 113 -8.33 -2.38 -8.15
C ARG A 113 -7.61 -3.27 -9.16
N GLU A 114 -6.44 -2.85 -9.65
CA GLU A 114 -5.63 -3.67 -10.57
C GLU A 114 -5.15 -4.97 -9.92
N ILE A 115 -4.66 -4.91 -8.67
CA ILE A 115 -4.28 -6.10 -7.90
C ILE A 115 -5.48 -7.04 -7.73
N VAL A 116 -6.66 -6.51 -7.40
CA VAL A 116 -7.88 -7.31 -7.17
C VAL A 116 -8.44 -7.93 -8.44
N SER A 117 -8.33 -7.24 -9.58
CA SER A 117 -8.79 -7.73 -10.88
C SER A 117 -7.83 -8.73 -11.52
N ASN A 118 -6.57 -8.77 -11.11
CA ASN A 118 -5.58 -9.65 -11.70
C ASN A 118 -5.79 -11.11 -11.22
N THR A 119 -6.34 -11.95 -12.10
CA THR A 119 -6.63 -13.35 -11.83
C THR A 119 -5.38 -14.23 -11.71
N ALA A 120 -4.22 -13.77 -12.20
CA ALA A 120 -2.95 -14.46 -12.01
C ALA A 120 -2.41 -14.29 -10.58
N LEU A 121 -2.82 -13.23 -9.87
CA LEU A 121 -2.50 -13.03 -8.46
C LEU A 121 -3.49 -13.84 -7.61
N ILE A 122 -3.10 -15.08 -7.29
CA ILE A 122 -3.84 -15.95 -6.38
C ILE A 122 -3.05 -16.00 -5.09
N GLY A 123 -3.39 -15.15 -4.12
CA GLY A 123 -2.66 -15.14 -2.86
C GLY A 123 -2.92 -13.93 -1.97
N ASP A 124 -2.11 -13.84 -0.92
CA ASP A 124 -2.25 -12.90 0.18
C ASP A 124 -2.26 -11.44 -0.28
N LEU A 125 -1.47 -11.07 -1.30
CA LEU A 125 -1.43 -9.69 -1.80
C LEU A 125 -2.81 -9.20 -2.26
N ARG A 126 -3.58 -10.09 -2.91
CA ARG A 126 -4.93 -9.78 -3.37
C ARG A 126 -5.89 -9.60 -2.21
N CYS A 127 -5.84 -10.49 -1.21
CA CYS A 127 -6.61 -10.35 0.02
C CYS A 127 -6.26 -9.05 0.76
N GLU A 128 -4.98 -8.72 0.82
CA GLU A 128 -4.47 -7.52 1.47
C GLU A 128 -4.98 -6.24 0.82
N ALA A 129 -5.01 -6.20 -0.52
CA ALA A 129 -5.60 -5.09 -1.28
C ALA A 129 -7.11 -4.96 -1.00
N ILE A 130 -7.84 -6.07 -0.91
CA ILE A 130 -9.28 -6.07 -0.58
C ILE A 130 -9.49 -5.55 0.84
N PHE A 131 -8.77 -6.08 1.83
CA PHE A 131 -8.90 -5.65 3.22
C PHE A 131 -8.59 -4.18 3.40
N SER A 132 -7.59 -3.68 2.68
CA SER A 132 -7.27 -2.26 2.67
C SER A 132 -8.36 -1.38 2.06
N LEU A 133 -8.97 -1.81 0.95
CA LEU A 133 -10.14 -1.11 0.41
C LEU A 133 -11.29 -1.11 1.42
N ILE A 134 -11.61 -2.25 2.03
CA ILE A 134 -12.64 -2.33 3.08
C ILE A 134 -12.34 -1.37 4.22
N ALA A 135 -11.09 -1.36 4.70
CA ALA A 135 -10.67 -0.50 5.81
C ALA A 135 -10.91 1.00 5.47
N VAL A 136 -10.53 1.44 4.27
CA VAL A 136 -10.75 2.83 3.83
C VAL A 136 -12.25 3.12 3.67
N ALA A 137 -13.05 2.16 3.20
CA ALA A 137 -14.51 2.31 3.13
C ALA A 137 -15.16 2.45 4.52
N SER A 138 -14.57 1.84 5.54
CA SER A 138 -14.99 1.97 6.94
C SER A 138 -14.42 3.20 7.65
N HIS A 139 -13.56 3.99 7.01
CA HIS A 139 -13.02 5.21 7.59
C HIS A 139 -14.08 6.33 7.59
N ASP A 140 -14.01 7.22 8.58
CA ASP A 140 -14.94 8.37 8.73
C ASP A 140 -14.76 9.47 7.66
N ASN A 141 -13.90 9.24 6.66
CA ASN A 141 -13.68 10.19 5.57
C ASN A 141 -14.61 9.86 4.41
N GLU A 142 -15.68 10.63 4.27
CA GLU A 142 -16.73 10.40 3.27
C GLU A 142 -16.22 10.44 1.82
N ALA A 143 -15.27 11.34 1.51
CA ALA A 143 -14.69 11.43 0.17
C ALA A 143 -13.84 10.20 -0.16
N ALA A 144 -13.04 9.71 0.79
CA ALA A 144 -12.26 8.49 0.65
C ALA A 144 -13.18 7.27 0.48
N ARG A 145 -14.19 7.15 1.35
CA ARG A 145 -15.22 6.10 1.29
C ARG A 145 -15.92 6.07 -0.06
N THR A 146 -16.35 7.22 -0.57
CA THR A 146 -17.02 7.33 -1.87
C THR A 146 -16.15 6.79 -3.00
N LYS A 147 -14.87 7.18 -3.05
CA LYS A 147 -13.93 6.70 -4.07
C LYS A 147 -13.75 5.18 -4.02
N VAL A 148 -13.67 4.60 -2.83
CA VAL A 148 -13.55 3.16 -2.68
C VAL A 148 -14.83 2.44 -3.10
N LEU A 149 -16.00 2.94 -2.72
CA LEU A 149 -17.28 2.35 -3.12
C LEU A 149 -17.44 2.34 -4.64
N THR A 150 -17.08 3.44 -5.33
CA THR A 150 -17.05 3.49 -6.81
C THR A 150 -16.07 2.46 -7.39
N ALA A 151 -14.93 2.23 -6.75
CA ALA A 151 -14.00 1.18 -7.17
C ALA A 151 -14.58 -0.22 -7.00
N PHE A 152 -15.29 -0.50 -5.89
CA PHE A 152 -16.01 -1.76 -5.69
C PHE A 152 -17.12 -1.96 -6.71
N GLU A 153 -17.93 -0.93 -7.00
CA GLU A 153 -18.96 -0.98 -8.04
C GLU A 153 -18.36 -1.33 -9.40
N THR A 154 -17.22 -0.73 -9.74
CA THR A 154 -16.50 -1.02 -10.99
C THR A 154 -16.02 -2.49 -11.05
N LEU A 155 -15.47 -3.01 -9.94
CA LEU A 155 -15.02 -4.39 -9.83
C LEU A 155 -16.18 -5.38 -10.00
N ILE A 156 -17.29 -5.14 -9.31
CA ILE A 156 -18.50 -5.97 -9.40
C ILE A 156 -19.08 -5.91 -10.81
N GLY A 157 -19.17 -4.73 -11.41
CA GLY A 157 -19.64 -4.56 -12.78
C GLY A 157 -18.81 -5.35 -13.79
N THR A 158 -17.49 -5.27 -13.69
CA THR A 158 -16.57 -6.03 -14.54
C THR A 158 -16.76 -7.55 -14.36
N PHE A 159 -16.94 -8.01 -13.12
CA PHE A 159 -17.19 -9.42 -12.84
C PHE A 159 -18.50 -9.92 -13.47
N ILE A 160 -19.58 -9.13 -13.36
CA ILE A 160 -20.87 -9.45 -13.98
C ILE A 160 -20.74 -9.54 -15.50
N THR A 161 -20.08 -8.58 -16.13
CA THR A 161 -19.85 -8.60 -17.58
C THR A 161 -19.06 -9.83 -18.01
N ASN A 162 -18.01 -10.21 -17.28
CA ASN A 162 -17.23 -11.41 -17.60
C ASN A 162 -18.07 -12.69 -17.50
N ILE A 163 -18.97 -12.79 -16.51
CA ILE A 163 -19.91 -13.93 -16.41
C ILE A 163 -20.85 -13.95 -17.62
N GLN A 164 -21.41 -12.80 -18.00
CA GLN A 164 -22.32 -12.71 -19.16
C GLN A 164 -21.64 -13.19 -20.44
N VAL A 165 -20.42 -12.71 -20.72
CA VAL A 165 -19.62 -13.15 -21.88
C VAL A 165 -19.37 -14.66 -21.84
N LEU A 166 -19.04 -15.22 -20.67
CA LEU A 166 -18.85 -16.65 -20.52
C LEU A 166 -20.12 -17.45 -20.81
N LEU A 167 -21.28 -17.01 -20.29
CA LEU A 167 -22.56 -17.67 -20.51
C LEU A 167 -22.98 -17.63 -21.98
N GLU A 168 -22.72 -16.54 -22.69
CA GLU A 168 -22.95 -16.42 -24.14
C GLU A 168 -22.03 -17.35 -24.94
N ALA A 169 -20.75 -17.45 -24.57
CA ALA A 169 -19.80 -18.37 -25.19
C ALA A 169 -20.21 -19.84 -25.00
N LEU A 170 -20.65 -20.21 -23.79
CA LEU A 170 -21.14 -21.56 -23.50
C LEU A 170 -22.42 -21.87 -24.30
N SER A 171 -23.34 -20.92 -24.40
CA SER A 171 -24.61 -21.08 -25.11
C SER A 171 -24.44 -21.16 -26.63
N SER A 172 -23.39 -20.55 -27.19
CA SER A 172 -23.08 -20.64 -28.62
C SER A 172 -22.27 -21.88 -28.98
N SER A 173 -21.46 -22.41 -28.06
CA SER A 173 -20.66 -23.64 -28.29
C SER A 173 -21.50 -24.92 -28.38
N THR A 174 -22.64 -24.97 -27.68
CA THR A 174 -23.53 -26.15 -27.63
C THR A 174 -24.36 -26.35 -28.90
N VAL A 175 -24.45 -25.35 -29.78
CA VAL A 175 -25.23 -25.42 -31.02
C VAL A 175 -24.45 -26.07 -32.18
N SER A 176 -23.12 -26.24 -32.08
CA SER A 176 -22.31 -26.86 -33.14
C SER A 176 -22.05 -28.37 -32.98
N ALA A 177 -22.61 -29.00 -31.93
CA ALA A 177 -22.35 -30.40 -31.60
C ALA A 177 -23.54 -31.36 -31.88
N ALA A 178 -24.55 -30.92 -32.63
CA ALA A 178 -25.73 -31.72 -33.03
C ALA A 178 -25.81 -31.83 -34.56
#